data_AF-A0A8X6PK82-F1
#
_entry.id   AF-A0A8X6PK82-F1
#
_cell.length_a   1.000
_cell.length_b   1.000
_cell.length_c   1.000
_cell.angle_alpha   90.00
_cell.angle_beta   90.00
_cell.angle_gamma   90.00
#
_symmetry.space_group_name_H-M   'P 1'
#
loop_
_entity.id
_entity.type
_entity.pdbx_description
1 polymer ?
#
loop_
_entity_poly.entity_id
_entity_poly.type
_entity_poly.pdbx_seq_one_letter_code
_entity_poly.pdbx_strand_id
1 'polypeptide(L)'
;EYYSFGRAAKSERINSRVTDMINISLLFTLLVLRTAVESIANPIETEQGNIQKLATANNEFAFNLLRKLDSSKNVFFSPFSVSSVFGMLFYGARGGTAEELRTVLGYEKANLTDNSIHVSFQNYLNEIQLSRNA
;
A
#
# COMPACT_ATOMS: atom_id res chain seq x y z
N GLU A 1 -10.78 48.82 -47.02
CA GLU A 1 -11.53 47.97 -46.05
C GLU A 1 -11.16 46.49 -46.05
N TYR A 2 -10.91 45.83 -47.20
CA TYR A 2 -10.56 44.40 -47.20
C TYR A 2 -9.33 44.01 -46.34
N TYR A 3 -8.31 44.87 -46.26
CA TYR A 3 -7.11 44.63 -45.46
C TYR A 3 -7.33 44.68 -43.93
N SER A 4 -8.30 45.47 -43.43
CA SER A 4 -8.60 45.53 -42.00
C SER A 4 -9.44 44.34 -41.54
N PHE A 5 -10.35 43.85 -42.39
CA PHE A 5 -11.17 42.67 -42.12
C PHE A 5 -10.34 41.39 -41.97
N GLY A 6 -9.33 41.18 -42.83
CA GLY A 6 -8.43 40.03 -42.74
C GLY A 6 -7.54 40.02 -41.48
N ARG A 7 -7.18 41.19 -40.93
CA ARG A 7 -6.46 41.29 -39.65
C ARG A 7 -7.36 40.91 -38.47
N ALA A 8 -8.61 41.35 -38.46
CA ALA A 8 -9.57 41.04 -37.40
C ALA A 8 -9.84 39.52 -37.30
N ALA A 9 -10.14 38.87 -38.43
CA ALA A 9 -10.38 37.42 -38.46
C ALA A 9 -9.14 36.59 -38.08
N LYS A 10 -7.93 37.05 -38.42
CA LYS A 10 -6.67 36.41 -37.99
C LYS A 10 -6.43 36.60 -36.49
N SER A 11 -6.73 37.77 -35.93
CA SER A 11 -6.61 38.06 -34.50
C SER A 11 -7.56 37.19 -33.66
N GLU A 12 -8.80 37.02 -34.11
CA GLU A 12 -9.80 36.20 -33.42
C GLU A 12 -9.43 34.72 -33.39
N ARG A 13 -8.90 34.20 -34.52
CA ARG A 13 -8.34 32.84 -34.57
C ARG A 13 -7.15 32.64 -33.63
N ILE A 14 -6.27 33.65 -33.50
CA ILE A 14 -5.13 33.56 -32.57
C ILE A 14 -5.63 33.58 -31.12
N ASN A 15 -6.57 34.47 -30.78
CA ASN A 15 -7.13 34.56 -29.44
C ASN A 15 -7.83 33.25 -29.02
N SER A 16 -8.60 32.62 -29.92
CA SER A 16 -9.22 31.31 -29.67
C SER A 16 -8.18 30.23 -29.35
N ARG A 17 -7.11 30.11 -30.14
CA ARG A 17 -6.05 29.10 -29.91
C ARG A 17 -5.28 29.35 -28.62
N VAL A 18 -5.11 30.63 -28.24
CA VAL A 18 -4.48 31.00 -26.97
C VAL A 18 -5.37 30.61 -25.79
N THR A 19 -6.69 30.85 -25.88
CA THR A 19 -7.64 30.42 -24.84
C THR A 19 -7.67 28.90 -24.69
N ASP A 20 -7.66 28.15 -25.79
CA ASP A 20 -7.60 26.68 -25.76
C ASP A 20 -6.30 26.18 -25.10
N MET A 21 -5.17 26.82 -25.42
CA MET A 21 -3.88 26.48 -24.81
C MET A 21 -3.86 26.76 -23.30
N ILE A 22 -4.45 27.87 -22.86
CA ILE A 22 -4.60 28.20 -21.43
C ILE A 22 -5.46 27.15 -20.73
N ASN A 23 -6.60 26.77 -21.33
CA ASN A 23 -7.50 25.78 -20.77
C ASN A 23 -6.84 24.40 -20.67
N ILE A 24 -6.09 23.99 -21.70
CA ILE A 24 -5.33 22.73 -21.68
C ILE A 24 -4.24 22.76 -20.58
N SER A 25 -3.52 23.87 -20.46
CA SER A 25 -2.51 24.04 -19.39
C SER A 25 -3.13 23.99 -18.00
N LEU A 26 -4.29 24.62 -17.80
CA LEU A 26 -5.03 24.59 -16.54
C LEU A 26 -5.51 23.17 -16.21
N LEU A 27 -6.06 22.44 -17.18
CA LEU A 27 -6.49 21.05 -17.00
C LEU A 27 -5.30 20.14 -16.66
N PHE A 28 -4.17 20.30 -17.33
CA PHE A 28 -2.96 19.53 -17.04
C PHE A 28 -2.43 19.83 -15.64
N THR A 29 -2.43 21.10 -15.24
CA THR A 29 -2.01 21.51 -13.88
C THR A 29 -2.93 20.91 -12.81
N LEU A 30 -4.25 20.93 -13.03
CA LEU A 30 -5.22 20.31 -12.13
C LEU A 30 -5.02 18.78 -12.03
N LEU A 31 -4.73 18.11 -13.15
CA LEU A 31 -4.46 16.68 -13.16
C LEU A 31 -3.23 16.33 -12.33
N VAL A 32 -2.10 17.02 -12.56
CA VAL A 32 -0.85 16.81 -11.80
C VAL A 32 -1.09 17.06 -10.30
N LEU A 33 -1.79 18.15 -9.97
CA LEU A 33 -2.10 18.48 -8.58
C LEU A 33 -2.94 17.40 -7.90
N ARG A 34 -3.93 16.81 -8.59
CA ARG A 34 -4.73 15.70 -8.04
C ARG A 34 -3.87 14.47 -7.75
N THR A 35 -3.03 14.05 -8.70
CA THR A 35 -2.15 12.88 -8.50
C THR A 35 -1.18 13.08 -7.34
N ALA A 36 -0.64 14.29 -7.16
CA ALA A 36 0.24 14.61 -6.03
C ALA A 36 -0.48 14.53 -4.68
N VAL A 37 -1.72 15.04 -4.60
CA VAL A 37 -2.53 14.97 -3.38
C VAL A 37 -2.89 13.52 -3.01
N GLU A 38 -3.22 12.68 -4.00
CA GLU A 38 -3.52 11.26 -3.76
C GLU A 38 -2.32 10.49 -3.22
N SER A 39 -1.11 10.76 -3.72
CA SER A 39 0.13 10.12 -3.22
C SER A 39 0.48 10.51 -1.78
N ILE A 40 0.03 11.69 -1.32
CA ILE A 40 0.25 12.15 0.06
C ILE A 40 -0.79 11.52 0.99
N ALA A 41 -2.04 11.40 0.54
CA ALA A 41 -3.13 10.80 1.32
C ALA A 41 -2.96 9.27 1.47
N ASN A 42 -2.46 8.61 0.43
CA ASN A 42 -2.14 7.18 0.42
C ASN A 42 -0.65 7.02 0.13
N PRO A 43 0.22 7.11 1.16
CA PRO A 43 1.64 6.90 0.96
C PRO A 43 1.85 5.52 0.32
N ILE A 44 2.69 5.48 -0.71
CA ILE A 44 3.09 4.24 -1.37
C ILE A 44 3.67 3.33 -0.29
N GLU A 45 2.96 2.26 0.05
CA GLU A 45 3.47 1.26 0.98
C GLU A 45 4.69 0.59 0.32
N THR A 46 5.88 0.88 0.83
CA THR A 46 7.11 0.28 0.32
C THR A 46 7.19 -1.19 0.76
N GLU A 47 7.83 -2.02 -0.06
CA GLU A 47 8.11 -3.42 0.27
C GLU A 47 8.77 -3.54 1.65
N GLN A 48 9.79 -2.73 1.92
CA GLN A 48 10.47 -2.71 3.21
C GLN A 48 9.51 -2.34 4.36
N GLY A 49 8.71 -1.29 4.17
CA GLY A 49 7.70 -0.83 5.14
C GLY A 49 6.71 -1.93 5.52
N ASN A 50 6.27 -2.68 4.53
CA ASN A 50 5.34 -3.79 4.70
C ASN A 50 5.97 -4.99 5.40
N ILE A 51 7.23 -5.33 5.11
CA ILE A 51 8.00 -6.34 5.86
C ILE A 51 8.15 -5.93 7.33
N GLN A 52 8.38 -4.65 7.61
CA GLN A 52 8.51 -4.15 8.99
C GLN A 52 7.20 -4.21 9.75
N LYS A 53 6.08 -3.81 9.12
CA LYS A 53 4.75 -4.01 9.69
C LYS A 53 4.48 -5.51 9.96
N LEU A 54 4.87 -6.39 9.05
CA LEU A 54 4.70 -7.84 9.22
C LEU A 54 5.52 -8.36 10.40
N ALA A 55 6.74 -7.87 10.57
CA ALA A 55 7.57 -8.19 11.73
C ALA A 55 6.93 -7.69 13.04
N THR A 56 6.37 -6.47 13.05
CA THR A 56 5.62 -5.94 14.20
C THR A 56 4.41 -6.82 14.54
N ALA A 57 3.62 -7.21 13.54
CA ALA A 57 2.47 -8.10 13.72
C ALA A 57 2.90 -9.47 14.27
N ASN A 58 3.96 -10.06 13.69
CA ASN A 58 4.49 -11.33 14.13
C ASN A 58 5.06 -11.28 15.56
N ASN A 59 5.70 -10.18 15.96
CA ASN A 59 6.20 -10.00 17.33
C ASN A 59 5.04 -9.92 18.34
N GLU A 60 3.99 -9.16 18.02
CA GLU A 60 2.78 -9.08 18.83
C GLU A 60 2.15 -10.47 19.01
N PHE A 61 1.96 -11.19 17.90
CA PHE A 61 1.46 -12.57 17.91
C PHE A 61 2.36 -13.49 18.76
N ALA A 62 3.68 -13.42 18.58
CA ALA A 62 4.67 -14.23 19.30
C ALA A 62 4.59 -14.04 20.82
N PHE A 63 4.57 -12.78 21.29
CA PHE A 63 4.48 -12.48 22.71
C PHE A 63 3.13 -12.87 23.30
N ASN A 64 2.04 -12.68 22.55
CA ASN A 64 0.70 -13.12 22.96
C ASN A 64 0.62 -14.64 23.10
N LEU A 65 1.21 -15.37 22.16
CA LEU A 65 1.28 -16.83 22.21
C LEU A 65 2.17 -17.30 23.37
N LEU A 66 3.37 -16.73 23.51
CA LEU A 66 4.31 -17.11 24.58
C LEU A 66 3.70 -16.96 25.97
N ARG A 67 2.96 -15.87 26.23
CA ARG A 67 2.25 -15.66 27.51
C ARG A 67 1.13 -16.68 27.78
N LYS A 68 0.61 -17.35 26.76
CA LYS A 68 -0.42 -18.38 26.90
C LYS A 68 0.17 -19.78 27.10
N LEU A 69 1.47 -19.96 26.87
CA LEU A 69 2.14 -21.24 27.05
C LEU A 69 2.60 -21.44 28.50
N ASP A 70 2.73 -22.71 28.89
CA ASP A 70 3.14 -23.10 30.24
C ASP A 70 4.60 -22.72 30.51
N SER A 71 4.80 -21.73 31.38
CA SER A 71 6.12 -21.22 31.76
C SER A 71 6.92 -22.15 32.68
N SER A 72 6.31 -23.25 33.17
CA SER A 72 7.01 -24.23 34.01
C SER A 72 7.86 -25.22 33.22
N LYS A 73 7.77 -25.20 31.89
CA LYS A 73 8.47 -26.10 30.97
C LYS A 73 9.26 -25.31 29.94
N ASN A 74 10.22 -25.98 29.31
CA ASN A 74 10.91 -25.42 28.15
C ASN A 74 9.90 -25.22 27.00
N VAL A 75 9.92 -24.03 26.40
CA VAL A 75 9.07 -23.66 25.27
C VAL A 75 9.97 -23.34 24.08
N PHE A 76 9.72 -24.00 22.94
CA PHE A 76 10.42 -23.74 21.68
C PHE A 76 9.44 -23.80 20.51
N PHE A 77 9.34 -22.71 19.75
CA PHE A 77 8.51 -22.63 18.55
C PHE A 77 9.02 -21.53 17.61
N SER A 78 8.59 -21.57 16.35
CA SER A 78 8.79 -20.49 15.38
C SER A 78 7.50 -19.68 15.25
N PRO A 79 7.42 -18.45 15.82
CA PRO A 79 6.22 -17.63 15.69
C PRO A 79 5.88 -17.32 14.24
N PHE A 80 6.90 -17.03 13.42
CA PHE A 80 6.73 -16.71 12.01
C PHE A 80 6.11 -17.88 11.22
N SER A 81 6.56 -19.11 11.47
CA SER A 81 6.00 -20.28 10.79
C SER A 81 4.51 -20.44 11.10
N VAL A 82 4.12 -20.30 12.37
CA VAL A 82 2.71 -20.39 12.77
C VAL A 82 1.90 -19.24 12.15
N SER A 83 2.41 -18.01 12.26
CA SER A 83 1.78 -16.82 11.67
C SER A 83 1.59 -16.95 10.15
N SER A 84 2.56 -17.53 9.42
CA SER A 84 2.46 -17.72 7.97
C SER A 84 1.33 -18.67 7.56
N VAL A 85 1.16 -19.79 8.28
CA VAL A 85 0.09 -20.76 8.01
C VAL A 85 -1.27 -20.12 8.29
N PHE A 86 -1.43 -19.45 9.42
CA PHE A 86 -2.67 -18.75 9.74
C PHE A 86 -2.91 -17.53 8.85
N GLY A 87 -1.87 -16.88 8.32
CA GLY A 87 -1.98 -15.84 7.30
C GLY A 87 -2.55 -16.38 5.98
N MET A 88 -2.18 -17.59 5.58
CA MET A 88 -2.83 -18.27 4.44
C MET A 88 -4.30 -18.59 4.73
N LEU A 89 -4.62 -19.04 5.94
CA LEU A 89 -6.00 -19.30 6.37
C LEU A 89 -6.84 -18.02 6.39
N PHE A 90 -6.27 -16.90 6.86
CA PHE A 90 -6.91 -15.59 6.85
C PHE A 90 -7.36 -15.20 5.43
N TYR A 91 -6.53 -15.46 4.41
CA TYR A 91 -6.87 -15.17 3.01
C TYR A 91 -8.14 -15.91 2.53
N GLY A 92 -8.37 -17.13 3.02
CA GLY A 92 -9.56 -17.92 2.75
C GLY A 92 -10.74 -17.63 3.67
N ALA A 93 -10.51 -16.99 4.82
CA ALA A 93 -11.53 -16.72 5.83
C ALA A 93 -12.46 -15.56 5.42
N ARG A 94 -13.68 -15.54 5.96
CA ARG A 94 -14.67 -14.47 5.75
C ARG A 94 -15.40 -14.18 7.06
N GLY A 95 -16.01 -13.00 7.15
CA GLY A 95 -16.82 -12.58 8.30
C GLY A 95 -16.06 -12.67 9.62
N GLY A 96 -16.71 -13.14 10.67
CA GLY A 96 -16.14 -13.20 12.02
C GLY A 96 -14.82 -13.98 12.12
N THR A 97 -14.64 -15.03 11.32
CA THR A 97 -13.37 -15.79 11.30
C THR A 97 -12.20 -14.96 10.75
N ALA A 98 -12.45 -14.14 9.72
CA ALA A 98 -11.42 -13.26 9.19
C ALA A 98 -11.04 -12.19 10.23
N GLU A 99 -12.02 -11.62 10.92
CA GLU A 99 -11.78 -10.61 11.97
C GLU A 99 -11.00 -11.18 13.16
N GLU A 100 -11.35 -12.38 13.64
CA GLU A 100 -10.61 -13.04 14.73
C GLU A 100 -9.16 -13.29 14.35
N LEU A 101 -8.91 -13.81 13.14
CA LEU A 101 -7.56 -14.04 12.64
C LEU A 101 -6.79 -12.73 12.49
N ARG A 102 -7.42 -11.67 11.98
CA ARG A 102 -6.82 -10.34 11.84
C ARG A 102 -6.32 -9.80 13.16
N THR A 103 -7.14 -9.89 14.21
CA THR A 103 -6.78 -9.42 15.55
C THR A 103 -5.70 -10.29 16.19
N VAL A 104 -5.85 -11.62 16.14
CA VAL A 104 -4.90 -12.56 16.78
C VAL A 104 -3.52 -12.50 16.13
N LEU A 105 -3.46 -12.37 14.81
CA LEU A 105 -2.20 -12.28 14.07
C LEU A 105 -1.54 -10.90 14.15
N GLY A 106 -2.19 -9.93 14.81
CA GLY A 106 -1.63 -8.60 15.07
C GLY A 106 -1.64 -7.65 13.86
N TYR A 107 -2.32 -8.00 12.76
CA TYR A 107 -2.37 -7.19 11.53
C TYR A 107 -3.01 -5.83 11.76
N GLU A 108 -4.04 -5.78 12.60
CA GLU A 108 -4.69 -4.52 13.00
C GLU A 108 -3.72 -3.59 13.74
N LYS A 109 -3.00 -4.10 14.74
CA LYS A 109 -2.03 -3.32 15.53
C LYS A 109 -0.85 -2.83 14.69
N ALA A 110 -0.44 -3.62 13.70
CA ALA A 110 0.63 -3.26 12.77
C ALA A 110 0.18 -2.34 11.62
N ASN A 111 -1.11 -1.98 11.54
CA ASN A 111 -1.69 -1.24 10.42
C ASN A 111 -1.36 -1.88 9.06
N LEU A 112 -1.47 -3.20 9.00
CA LEU A 112 -1.30 -3.99 7.79
C LEU A 112 -2.64 -4.08 7.05
N THR A 113 -2.65 -3.71 5.78
CA THR A 113 -3.85 -3.77 4.97
C THR A 113 -4.03 -5.17 4.39
N ASP A 114 -5.27 -5.60 4.15
CA ASP A 114 -5.56 -6.95 3.66
C ASP A 114 -4.83 -7.26 2.35
N ASN A 115 -4.72 -6.25 1.49
CA ASN A 115 -4.03 -6.34 0.21
C ASN A 115 -2.52 -6.45 0.36
N SER A 116 -1.92 -5.95 1.45
CA SER A 116 -0.47 -6.03 1.66
C SER A 116 -0.01 -7.23 2.48
N ILE A 117 -0.89 -7.93 3.20
CA ILE A 117 -0.50 -9.10 4.03
C ILE A 117 0.22 -10.17 3.21
N HIS A 118 -0.42 -10.67 2.15
CA HIS A 118 0.15 -11.77 1.35
C HIS A 118 1.43 -11.36 0.62
N VAL A 119 1.49 -10.13 0.10
CA VAL A 119 2.69 -9.55 -0.52
C VAL A 119 3.83 -9.43 0.50
N SER A 120 3.52 -9.02 1.73
CA SER A 120 4.52 -8.89 2.80
C SER A 120 5.17 -10.23 3.15
N PHE A 121 4.36 -11.30 3.24
CA PHE A 121 4.90 -12.65 3.44
C PHE A 121 5.77 -13.09 2.26
N GLN A 122 5.32 -12.88 1.03
CA GLN A 122 6.08 -13.24 -0.16
C GLN A 122 7.43 -12.50 -0.23
N ASN A 123 7.43 -11.19 0.02
CA ASN A 123 8.63 -10.37 0.00
C ASN A 123 9.64 -10.82 1.05
N TYR A 124 9.19 -11.06 2.29
CA TYR A 124 10.05 -11.58 3.34
C TYR A 124 10.59 -12.98 3.02
N LEU A 125 9.76 -13.86 2.46
CA LEU A 125 10.19 -15.20 2.03
C LEU A 125 11.24 -15.14 0.90
N ASN A 126 11.14 -14.16 0.01
CA ASN A 126 12.15 -13.93 -1.02
C ASN A 126 13.46 -13.42 -0.41
N GLU A 127 13.39 -12.48 0.55
CA GLU A 127 14.57 -11.92 1.23
C GLU A 127 15.39 -13.02 1.94
N ILE A 128 14.71 -13.94 2.65
CA ILE A 128 15.40 -15.06 3.30
C ILE A 128 15.99 -16.06 2.30
N GLN A 129 15.34 -16.27 1.14
CA GLN A 129 15.85 -17.16 0.10
C GLN A 129 17.07 -16.58 -0.60
N LEU A 130 17.04 -15.28 -0.91
CA LEU A 130 18.18 -14.56 -1.49
C LEU A 130 19.37 -14.58 -0.52
N SER A 131 19.13 -14.29 0.76
CA SER A 131 20.16 -14.32 1.80
C SER A 131 20.79 -15.71 2.00
N ARG A 132 20.06 -16.79 1.72
CA ARG A 132 20.57 -18.16 1.80
C ARG A 132 21.48 -18.54 0.62
N ASN A 133 21.29 -17.92 -0.53
CA ASN A 133 22.00 -18.24 -1.77
C ASN A 133 23.17 -17.28 -2.07
N ALA A 134 23.40 -16.29 -1.20
CA ALA A 134 24.51 -15.35 -1.24
C ALA A 134 25.68 -15.84 -0.36
#